data_AF-A0AA86TCU5-F1
#
_entry.id   AF-A0AA86TCU5-F1
#
_cell.length_a   1.000
_cell.length_b   1.000
_cell.length_c   1.000
_cell.angle_alpha   90.00
_cell.angle_beta   90.00
_cell.angle_gamma   90.00
#
_symmetry.space_group_name_H-M   'P 1'
#
loop_
_entity.id
_entity.type
_entity.pdbx_description
1 polymer ?
#
loop_
_entity_poly.entity_id
_entity_poly.type
_entity_poly.pdbx_seq_one_letter_code
_entity_poly.pdbx_strand_id
1 'polypeptide(L)'
;MTNQFRQMFAEAFVREVNLKLKLQCQDIYEAHHEFLTRQQGSQLYLWKDMSEILQVTPKKIHDFYHNTWSKQFYDDIKPHRDLIKKYVKQQQKQQGVQEMARDIIDYLKNQQPKINLHYQTVYQQVNYMFKSKSNNTYVNISKDSPEHSESQKEQQNRIQNEQHTQELEYDAVFSIFDFDL
;
A
#
# COMPACT_ATOMS: atom_id res chain seq x y z
N MET A 1 -3.91 -15.86 -13.71
CA MET A 1 -3.65 -14.72 -14.61
C MET A 1 -2.48 -15.08 -15.49
N THR A 2 -2.62 -15.00 -16.81
CA THR A 2 -1.63 -15.51 -17.78
C THR A 2 -0.48 -14.53 -17.99
N ASN A 3 0.67 -15.00 -18.47
CA ASN A 3 1.79 -14.12 -18.88
C ASN A 3 1.36 -13.13 -19.97
N GLN A 4 0.44 -13.54 -20.84
CA GLN A 4 -0.16 -12.70 -21.87
C GLN A 4 -0.89 -11.47 -21.28
N PHE A 5 -1.69 -11.64 -20.22
CA PHE A 5 -2.37 -10.51 -19.59
C PHE A 5 -1.39 -9.50 -18.98
N ARG A 6 -0.30 -9.97 -18.38
CA ARG A 6 0.75 -9.10 -17.82
C ARG A 6 1.41 -8.24 -18.89
N GLN A 7 1.65 -8.81 -20.06
CA GLN A 7 2.21 -8.10 -21.21
C GLN A 7 1.23 -7.05 -21.74
N MET A 8 -0.03 -7.45 -21.99
CA MET A 8 -1.07 -6.51 -22.44
C MET A 8 -1.27 -5.37 -21.45
N PHE A 9 -1.23 -5.66 -20.14
CA PHE A 9 -1.30 -4.64 -19.11
C PHE A 9 -0.12 -3.66 -19.20
N ALA A 10 1.12 -4.16 -19.34
CA ALA A 10 2.30 -3.31 -19.42
C ALA A 10 2.26 -2.39 -20.65
N GLU A 11 1.86 -2.92 -21.80
CA GLU A 11 1.70 -2.15 -23.04
C GLU A 11 0.61 -1.07 -22.90
N ALA A 12 -0.56 -1.45 -22.38
CA ALA A 12 -1.65 -0.51 -22.12
C ALA A 12 -1.24 0.59 -21.12
N PHE A 13 -0.53 0.21 -20.05
CA PHE A 13 -0.05 1.15 -19.04
C PHE A 13 0.90 2.19 -19.64
N VAL A 14 1.95 1.76 -20.34
CA VAL A 14 2.92 2.67 -20.97
C VAL A 14 2.23 3.61 -21.96
N ARG A 15 1.35 3.07 -22.80
CA ARG A 15 0.57 3.85 -23.76
C ARG A 15 -0.23 4.95 -23.07
N GLU A 16 -1.04 4.60 -22.08
CA GLU A 16 -1.93 5.55 -21.44
C GLU A 16 -1.17 6.57 -20.57
N VAL A 17 -0.07 6.16 -19.92
CA VAL A 17 0.84 7.10 -19.24
C VAL A 17 1.42 8.12 -20.22
N ASN A 18 1.93 7.66 -21.37
CA ASN A 18 2.47 8.55 -22.41
C ASN A 18 1.41 9.53 -22.93
N LEU A 19 0.18 9.06 -23.17
CA LEU A 19 -0.92 9.90 -23.64
C LEU A 19 -1.32 10.95 -22.59
N LYS A 20 -1.53 10.54 -21.33
CA LYS A 20 -2.00 11.43 -20.27
C LYS A 20 -0.96 12.44 -19.83
N LEU A 21 0.30 12.02 -19.76
CA LEU A 21 1.40 12.88 -19.30
C LEU A 21 2.07 13.62 -20.46
N LYS A 22 1.67 13.34 -21.71
CA LYS A 22 2.29 13.86 -22.94
C LYS A 22 3.80 13.58 -22.97
N LEU A 23 4.16 12.33 -22.68
CA LEU A 23 5.53 11.83 -22.62
C LEU A 23 5.79 10.75 -23.68
N GLN A 24 7.05 10.40 -23.85
CA GLN A 24 7.50 9.26 -24.65
C GLN A 24 8.44 8.40 -23.80
N CYS A 25 7.87 7.74 -22.80
CA CYS A 25 8.60 6.76 -21.99
C CYS A 25 9.09 5.63 -22.89
N GLN A 26 10.36 5.27 -22.77
CA GLN A 26 11.02 4.24 -23.56
C GLN A 26 10.67 2.84 -23.07
N ASP A 27 10.42 2.70 -21.76
CA ASP A 27 10.13 1.43 -21.12
C ASP A 27 9.11 1.54 -19.98
N ILE A 28 8.79 0.39 -19.39
CA ILE A 28 7.84 0.26 -18.29
C ILE A 28 8.35 0.90 -16.98
N TYR A 29 9.67 0.99 -16.79
CA TYR A 29 10.26 1.55 -15.57
C TYR A 29 10.12 3.07 -15.57
N GLU A 30 10.44 3.71 -16.70
CA GLU A 30 10.27 5.14 -16.90
C GLU A 30 8.79 5.53 -16.80
N ALA A 31 7.90 4.78 -17.45
CA ALA A 31 6.45 5.04 -17.35
C ALA A 31 5.93 4.92 -15.91
N HIS A 32 6.36 3.89 -15.17
CA HIS A 32 5.97 3.72 -13.77
C HIS A 32 6.53 4.85 -12.89
N HIS A 33 7.78 5.25 -13.11
CA HIS A 33 8.40 6.34 -12.38
C HIS A 33 7.66 7.67 -12.61
N GLU A 34 7.40 8.03 -13.87
CA GLU A 34 6.69 9.25 -14.23
C GLU A 34 5.24 9.25 -13.70
N PHE A 35 4.58 8.09 -13.76
CA PHE A 35 3.26 7.91 -13.18
C PHE A 35 3.26 8.22 -11.67
N LEU A 36 4.23 7.73 -10.91
CA LEU A 36 4.34 7.99 -9.48
C LEU A 36 4.74 9.44 -9.15
N THR A 37 5.59 10.07 -9.95
CA THR A 37 6.13 11.41 -9.65
C THR A 37 5.12 12.52 -9.94
N ARG A 38 4.25 12.36 -10.95
CA ARG A 38 3.34 13.42 -11.42
C ARG A 38 1.94 13.37 -10.80
N GLN A 39 1.80 12.77 -9.61
CA GLN A 39 0.50 12.62 -8.95
C GLN A 39 -0.21 13.97 -8.78
N GLN A 40 -1.42 14.08 -9.33
CA GLN A 40 -2.64 14.56 -8.65
C GLN A 40 -3.78 15.01 -9.59
N GLY A 41 -3.61 15.01 -10.92
CA GLY A 41 -4.72 15.33 -11.84
C GLY A 41 -4.85 14.43 -13.06
N SER A 42 -3.73 13.97 -13.62
CA SER A 42 -3.69 13.19 -14.86
C SER A 42 -4.01 11.70 -14.70
N GLN A 43 -4.01 11.18 -13.47
CA GLN A 43 -4.27 9.78 -13.15
C GLN A 43 -5.77 9.45 -13.08
N LEU A 44 -6.64 10.46 -13.00
CA LEU A 44 -8.08 10.35 -12.68
C LEU A 44 -8.87 9.44 -13.62
N TYR A 45 -8.34 9.10 -14.80
CA TYR A 45 -9.00 8.22 -15.76
C TYR A 45 -8.10 7.10 -16.30
N LEU A 46 -6.87 6.96 -15.79
CA LEU A 46 -5.93 5.95 -16.31
C LEU A 46 -6.54 4.54 -16.26
N TRP A 47 -7.14 4.18 -15.12
CA TRP A 47 -7.74 2.87 -14.93
C TRP A 47 -9.00 2.65 -15.78
N LYS A 48 -9.73 3.74 -16.06
CA LYS A 48 -10.89 3.71 -16.95
C LYS A 48 -10.45 3.47 -18.39
N ASP A 49 -9.45 4.20 -18.87
CA ASP A 49 -8.99 4.07 -20.25
C ASP A 49 -8.33 2.68 -20.48
N MET A 50 -7.57 2.20 -19.51
CA MET A 50 -7.05 0.82 -19.53
C MET A 50 -8.17 -0.24 -19.49
N SER A 51 -9.32 0.06 -18.87
CA SER A 51 -10.47 -0.86 -18.79
C SER A 51 -11.08 -1.17 -20.14
N GLU A 52 -11.12 -0.15 -21.01
CA GLU A 52 -11.64 -0.27 -22.37
C GLU A 52 -10.70 -1.13 -23.24
N ILE A 53 -9.39 -0.95 -23.07
CA ILE A 53 -8.36 -1.71 -23.82
C ILE A 53 -8.34 -3.18 -23.38
N LEU A 54 -8.35 -3.43 -22.07
CA LEU A 54 -8.19 -4.77 -21.52
C LEU A 54 -9.51 -5.53 -21.37
N GLN A 55 -10.65 -4.86 -21.57
CA GLN A 55 -12.00 -5.41 -21.37
C GLN A 55 -12.20 -5.97 -19.96
N VAL A 56 -11.70 -5.25 -18.95
CA VAL A 56 -11.81 -5.62 -17.53
C VAL A 56 -12.20 -4.38 -16.74
N THR A 57 -13.01 -4.52 -15.68
CA THR A 57 -13.45 -3.38 -14.88
C THR A 57 -12.28 -2.53 -14.35
N PRO A 58 -12.44 -1.19 -14.25
CA PRO A 58 -11.40 -0.30 -13.73
C PRO A 58 -10.87 -0.74 -12.36
N LYS A 59 -11.76 -1.20 -11.48
CA LYS A 59 -11.42 -1.74 -10.16
C LYS A 59 -10.44 -2.91 -10.25
N LYS A 60 -10.67 -3.87 -11.15
CA LYS A 60 -9.76 -5.02 -11.32
C LYS A 60 -8.39 -4.61 -11.84
N ILE A 61 -8.32 -3.58 -12.69
CA ILE A 61 -7.07 -3.02 -13.21
C ILE A 61 -6.28 -2.33 -12.10
N HIS A 62 -6.96 -1.46 -11.35
CA HIS A 62 -6.42 -0.81 -10.16
C HIS A 62 -5.88 -1.83 -9.16
N ASP A 63 -6.69 -2.83 -8.79
CA ASP A 63 -6.30 -3.85 -7.83
C ASP A 63 -5.14 -4.69 -8.33
N PHE A 64 -5.13 -5.03 -9.62
CA PHE A 64 -4.02 -5.75 -10.24
C PHE A 64 -2.72 -4.92 -10.22
N TYR A 65 -2.81 -3.63 -10.53
CA TYR A 65 -1.69 -2.69 -10.45
C TYR A 65 -1.07 -2.70 -9.05
N HIS A 66 -1.85 -2.35 -8.03
CA HIS A 66 -1.34 -2.18 -6.66
C HIS A 66 -0.94 -3.49 -6.00
N ASN A 67 -1.67 -4.58 -6.23
CA ASN A 67 -1.44 -5.83 -5.53
C ASN A 67 -0.42 -6.74 -6.22
N THR A 68 -0.20 -6.57 -7.53
CA THR A 68 0.60 -7.53 -8.30
C THR A 68 1.63 -6.85 -9.21
N TRP A 69 1.19 -5.98 -10.13
CA TRP A 69 2.06 -5.51 -11.21
C TRP A 69 3.10 -4.49 -10.72
N SER A 70 2.74 -3.50 -9.90
CA SER A 70 3.68 -2.48 -9.42
C SER A 70 4.81 -3.04 -8.55
N LYS A 71 4.57 -4.19 -7.89
CA LYS A 71 5.55 -4.83 -7.01
C LYS A 71 6.84 -5.25 -7.71
N GLN A 72 6.83 -5.42 -9.04
CA GLN A 72 8.03 -5.76 -9.81
C GLN A 72 9.08 -4.65 -9.85
N PHE A 73 8.71 -3.41 -9.49
CA PHE A 73 9.62 -2.25 -9.46
C PHE A 73 10.27 -2.01 -8.11
N TYR A 74 10.02 -2.88 -7.13
CA TYR A 74 10.52 -2.75 -5.76
C TYR A 74 11.35 -3.97 -5.37
N ASP A 75 12.32 -3.74 -4.50
CA ASP A 75 13.17 -4.79 -3.96
C ASP A 75 12.41 -5.68 -2.98
N ASP A 76 12.85 -6.94 -2.87
CA ASP A 76 12.33 -7.84 -1.85
C ASP A 76 12.74 -7.32 -0.47
N ILE A 77 11.76 -7.16 0.41
CA ILE A 77 11.96 -6.74 1.80
C ILE A 77 12.58 -7.85 2.67
N LYS A 78 12.45 -9.12 2.26
CA LYS A 78 12.87 -10.28 3.07
C LYS A 78 14.30 -10.21 3.59
N PRO A 79 15.32 -9.83 2.80
CA PRO A 79 16.70 -9.73 3.27
C PRO A 79 16.89 -8.71 4.40
N HIS A 80 15.96 -7.74 4.54
CA HIS A 80 16.04 -6.66 5.52
C HIS A 80 15.20 -6.90 6.77
N ARG A 81 14.47 -8.03 6.85
CA ARG A 81 13.52 -8.30 7.93
C ARG A 81 14.12 -8.24 9.33
N ASP A 82 15.32 -8.77 9.53
CA ASP A 82 15.96 -8.77 10.84
C ASP A 82 16.38 -7.36 11.28
N LEU A 83 16.84 -6.56 10.32
CA LEU A 83 17.20 -5.16 10.56
C LEU A 83 15.96 -4.32 10.91
N ILE A 84 14.87 -4.50 10.14
CA ILE A 84 13.55 -3.92 10.40
C ILE A 84 13.09 -4.31 11.82
N LYS A 85 13.16 -5.59 12.17
CA LYS A 85 12.75 -6.09 13.49
C LYS A 85 13.57 -5.47 14.63
N LYS A 86 14.87 -5.26 14.43
CA LYS A 86 15.74 -4.58 15.39
C LYS A 86 15.34 -3.10 15.56
N TYR A 87 15.11 -2.39 14.45
CA TYR A 87 14.66 -1.00 14.46
C TYR A 87 13.31 -0.84 15.19
N VAL A 88 12.32 -1.66 14.81
CA VAL A 88 10.99 -1.66 15.43
C VAL A 88 11.11 -1.88 16.94
N LYS A 89 11.90 -2.86 17.40
CA LYS A 89 12.11 -3.11 18.84
C LYS A 89 12.71 -1.92 19.59
N GLN A 90 13.57 -1.13 18.94
CA GLN A 90 14.21 0.04 19.55
C GLN A 90 13.25 1.23 19.66
N GLN A 91 12.41 1.45 18.64
CA GLN A 91 11.57 2.65 18.52
C GLN A 91 10.09 2.43 18.91
N GLN A 92 9.67 1.20 19.23
CA GLN A 92 8.26 0.84 19.43
C GLN A 92 7.49 1.70 20.45
N LYS A 93 8.18 2.25 21.46
CA LYS A 93 7.52 3.02 22.51
C LYS A 93 7.22 4.48 22.13
N GLN A 94 7.71 4.94 20.98
CA GLN A 94 7.81 6.37 20.68
C GLN A 94 7.03 6.81 19.43
N GLN A 95 6.56 5.87 18.58
CA GLN A 95 6.05 6.20 17.25
C GLN A 95 4.88 5.32 16.81
N GLY A 96 4.03 5.88 15.95
CA GLY A 96 2.99 5.12 15.25
C GLY A 96 3.55 4.22 14.15
N VAL A 97 2.75 3.24 13.70
CA VAL A 97 3.15 2.27 12.65
C VAL A 97 3.53 2.96 11.33
N GLN A 98 2.82 4.03 10.96
CA GLN A 98 3.07 4.77 9.72
C GLN A 98 4.41 5.51 9.74
N GLU A 99 4.67 6.25 10.81
CA GLU A 99 5.94 6.97 11.03
C GLU A 99 7.12 5.99 11.01
N MET A 100 6.98 4.89 11.75
CA MET A 100 8.00 3.86 11.80
C MET A 100 8.29 3.22 10.43
N ALA A 101 7.26 3.02 9.60
CA ALA A 101 7.45 2.50 8.25
C ALA A 101 8.22 3.49 7.36
N ARG A 102 7.96 4.80 7.47
CA ARG A 102 8.73 5.84 6.75
C ARG A 102 10.17 5.86 7.21
N ASP A 103 10.40 5.91 8.51
CA ASP A 103 11.74 5.94 9.10
C ASP A 103 12.58 4.72 8.70
N ILE A 104 11.97 3.54 8.66
CA ILE A 104 12.65 2.31 8.22
C ILE A 104 13.07 2.39 6.76
N ILE A 105 12.24 2.95 5.89
CA ILE A 105 12.59 3.14 4.47
C ILE A 105 13.76 4.11 4.36
N ASP A 106 13.72 5.24 5.08
CA ASP A 106 14.78 6.23 5.03
C ASP A 106 16.09 5.70 5.63
N TYR A 107 16.00 4.95 6.74
CA TYR A 107 17.14 4.26 7.35
C TYR A 107 17.80 3.27 6.38
N LEU A 108 16.99 2.46 5.68
CA LEU A 108 17.51 1.49 4.71
C LEU A 108 18.10 2.17 3.47
N LYS A 109 17.48 3.25 2.98
CA LYS A 109 18.03 4.08 1.89
C LYS A 109 19.37 4.69 2.27
N ASN A 110 19.53 5.15 3.51
CA ASN A 110 20.80 5.71 3.98
C ASN A 110 21.92 4.66 4.04
N GLN A 111 21.61 3.39 4.30
CA GLN A 111 22.60 2.30 4.28
C GLN A 111 22.85 1.75 2.88
N GLN A 112 21.81 1.73 2.04
CA GLN A 112 21.82 1.18 0.69
C GLN A 112 21.11 2.17 -0.24
N PRO A 113 21.82 3.16 -0.81
CA PRO A 113 21.20 4.25 -1.58
C PRO A 113 20.37 3.80 -2.79
N LYS A 114 20.59 2.58 -3.28
CA LYS A 114 19.89 2.01 -4.43
C LYS A 114 18.65 1.21 -4.05
N ILE A 115 18.36 1.01 -2.76
CA ILE A 115 17.22 0.21 -2.34
C ILE A 115 15.90 0.97 -2.60
N ASN A 116 14.96 0.29 -3.25
CA ASN A 116 13.63 0.80 -3.52
C ASN A 116 12.59 -0.11 -2.88
N LEU A 117 12.16 0.21 -1.67
CA LEU A 117 11.16 -0.57 -0.93
C LEU A 117 9.76 -0.02 -1.12
N HIS A 118 8.80 -0.92 -1.33
CA HIS A 118 7.39 -0.59 -1.40
C HIS A 118 6.84 -0.24 -0.01
N TYR A 119 6.34 0.99 0.17
CA TYR A 119 5.86 1.49 1.46
C TYR A 119 4.83 0.58 2.13
N GLN A 120 3.80 0.16 1.40
CA GLN A 120 2.73 -0.67 1.96
C GLN A 120 3.26 -2.02 2.46
N THR A 121 4.28 -2.57 1.80
CA THR A 121 4.93 -3.82 2.21
C THR A 121 5.66 -3.63 3.54
N VAL A 122 6.39 -2.52 3.70
CA VAL A 122 7.06 -2.17 4.96
C VAL A 122 6.02 -1.93 6.06
N TYR A 123 4.99 -1.14 5.79
CA TYR A 123 3.90 -0.87 6.71
C TYR A 123 3.23 -2.14 7.23
N GLN A 124 2.87 -3.06 6.34
CA GLN A 124 2.28 -4.35 6.72
C GLN A 124 3.22 -5.17 7.61
N GLN A 125 4.51 -5.18 7.28
CA GLN A 125 5.53 -5.89 8.05
C GLN A 125 5.68 -5.32 9.46
N VAL A 126 5.69 -3.99 9.61
CA VAL A 126 5.72 -3.30 10.92
C VAL A 126 4.43 -3.57 11.70
N ASN A 127 3.26 -3.42 11.06
CA ASN A 127 1.96 -3.63 11.68
C ASN A 127 1.84 -5.05 12.27
N TYR A 128 2.30 -6.06 11.52
CA TYR A 128 2.36 -7.44 12.01
C TYR A 128 3.23 -7.58 13.27
N MET A 129 4.36 -6.87 13.36
CA MET A 129 5.24 -6.89 14.54
C MET A 129 4.61 -6.22 15.78
N PHE A 130 3.70 -5.26 15.58
CA PHE A 130 2.92 -4.66 16.66
C PHE A 130 1.80 -5.61 17.13
N LYS A 131 1.02 -6.16 16.19
CA LYS A 131 -0.11 -7.07 16.48
C LYS A 131 0.33 -8.41 17.08
N SER A 132 1.43 -8.99 16.60
CA SER A 132 1.97 -10.25 17.13
C SER A 132 2.38 -10.17 18.61
N LYS A 133 2.63 -8.96 19.13
CA LYS A 133 2.90 -8.76 20.56
C LYS A 133 1.62 -8.63 21.40
N SER A 134 0.51 -8.11 20.85
CA SER A 134 -0.74 -8.00 21.62
C SER A 134 -1.43 -9.35 21.81
N ASN A 135 -1.26 -10.28 20.87
CA ASN A 135 -1.83 -11.63 20.97
C ASN A 135 -1.02 -12.58 21.85
N ASN A 136 0.24 -12.27 22.18
CA ASN A 136 1.06 -13.08 23.08
C ASN A 136 0.75 -12.84 24.57
N THR A 137 -0.14 -11.88 24.89
CA THR A 137 -0.57 -11.59 26.27
C THR A 137 -1.77 -12.44 26.70
N TYR A 138 -2.46 -13.11 25.78
CA TYR A 138 -3.72 -13.83 26.07
C TYR A 138 -3.60 -15.35 26.26
N VAL A 139 -2.38 -15.91 26.29
CA VAL A 139 -2.19 -17.36 26.52
C VAL A 139 -1.77 -17.68 27.97
N ASN A 140 -1.71 -16.69 28.88
CA ASN A 140 -1.39 -16.92 30.29
C ASN A 140 -2.15 -16.00 31.25
N ILE A 141 -3.47 -15.88 31.09
CA ILE A 141 -4.33 -15.37 32.18
C ILE A 141 -5.40 -16.42 32.45
N SER A 142 -5.03 -17.38 33.28
CA SER A 142 -5.97 -18.13 34.10
C SER A 142 -6.76 -17.14 34.95
N LYS A 143 -8.09 -17.25 34.82
CA LYS A 143 -9.17 -16.98 35.81
C LYS A 143 -9.03 -15.78 36.77
N ASP A 144 -10.12 -15.02 36.79
CA ASP A 144 -10.61 -14.13 37.87
C ASP A 144 -10.23 -12.63 37.81
N SER A 145 -11.04 -11.84 37.10
CA SER A 145 -11.78 -10.69 37.66
C SER A 145 -12.46 -9.85 36.55
N PRO A 146 -13.74 -9.44 36.71
CA PRO A 146 -14.50 -8.79 35.63
C PRO A 146 -14.70 -7.29 35.85
N GLU A 147 -13.68 -6.45 35.69
CA GLU A 147 -13.88 -4.99 35.62
C GLU A 147 -12.84 -4.36 34.68
N HIS A 148 -13.21 -4.12 33.40
CA HIS A 148 -12.67 -3.08 32.51
C HIS A 148 -13.10 -3.31 31.04
N SER A 149 -14.41 -3.43 30.79
CA SER A 149 -14.95 -3.71 29.45
C SER A 149 -15.36 -2.48 28.62
N GLU A 150 -15.32 -1.26 29.17
CA GLU A 150 -15.86 -0.08 28.47
C GLU A 150 -14.81 0.76 27.74
N SER A 151 -13.62 0.99 28.32
CA SER A 151 -12.58 1.82 27.68
C SER A 151 -11.95 1.17 26.43
N GLN A 152 -11.97 -0.17 26.34
CA GLN A 152 -11.42 -0.91 25.20
C GLN A 152 -12.32 -0.88 23.95
N LYS A 153 -13.65 -0.72 24.14
CA LYS A 153 -14.60 -0.62 23.02
C LYS A 153 -14.53 0.74 22.34
N GLU A 154 -14.27 1.81 23.09
CA GLU A 154 -14.15 3.17 22.53
C GLU A 154 -12.88 3.34 21.67
N GLN A 155 -11.76 2.73 22.04
CA GLN A 155 -10.55 2.75 21.21
C GLN A 155 -10.69 1.88 19.94
N GLN A 156 -11.36 0.72 20.02
CA GLN A 156 -11.65 -0.09 18.84
C GLN A 156 -12.60 0.63 17.86
N ASN A 157 -13.61 1.34 18.36
CA ASN A 157 -14.51 2.13 17.52
C ASN A 157 -13.80 3.33 16.87
N ARG A 158 -12.85 3.99 17.57
CA ARG A 158 -12.04 5.07 16.95
C ARG A 158 -11.14 4.55 15.83
N ILE A 159 -10.51 3.39 16.03
CA ILE A 159 -9.58 2.80 15.05
C ILE A 159 -10.33 2.21 13.84
N GLN A 160 -11.52 1.64 14.04
CA GLN A 160 -12.39 1.25 12.92
C GLN A 160 -12.91 2.48 12.18
N ASN A 161 -13.29 3.55 12.88
CA ASN A 161 -13.71 4.77 12.22
C ASN A 161 -12.57 5.45 11.45
N GLU A 162 -11.32 5.44 11.91
CA GLU A 162 -10.20 6.07 11.16
C GLU A 162 -9.78 5.28 9.92
N GLN A 163 -9.83 3.94 9.96
CA GLN A 163 -9.62 3.10 8.77
C GLN A 163 -10.79 3.23 7.80
N HIS A 164 -12.01 3.32 8.33
CA HIS A 164 -13.20 3.61 7.54
C HIS A 164 -13.13 5.03 6.97
N THR A 165 -12.58 6.05 7.65
CA THR A 165 -12.47 7.42 7.11
C THR A 165 -11.45 7.52 5.97
N GLN A 166 -10.35 6.76 5.99
CA GLN A 166 -9.41 6.75 4.86
C GLN A 166 -9.94 5.94 3.68
N GLU A 167 -10.63 4.83 3.92
CA GLU A 167 -11.37 4.11 2.87
C GLU A 167 -12.57 4.91 2.38
N LEU A 168 -13.28 5.67 3.22
CA LEU A 168 -14.41 6.53 2.87
C LEU A 168 -13.99 7.85 2.26
N GLU A 169 -12.81 8.42 2.51
CA GLU A 169 -12.32 9.56 1.71
C GLU A 169 -11.94 9.08 0.30
N TYR A 170 -11.35 7.89 0.18
CA TYR A 170 -11.03 7.27 -1.11
C TYR A 170 -12.29 6.79 -1.85
N ASP A 171 -13.23 6.17 -1.14
CA ASP A 171 -14.54 5.74 -1.63
C ASP A 171 -15.49 6.91 -1.80
N ALA A 172 -15.38 8.03 -1.07
CA ALA A 172 -16.15 9.25 -1.34
C ALA A 172 -15.63 9.92 -2.61
N VAL A 173 -14.30 9.95 -2.81
CA VAL A 173 -13.72 10.32 -4.11
C VAL A 173 -14.21 9.38 -5.20
N PHE A 174 -14.35 8.07 -4.96
CA PHE A 174 -14.89 7.09 -5.92
C PHE A 174 -16.43 7.08 -6.05
N SER A 175 -17.18 7.52 -5.03
CA SER A 175 -18.65 7.52 -4.89
C SER A 175 -19.26 8.81 -5.41
N ILE A 176 -18.47 9.89 -5.52
CA ILE A 176 -18.85 11.09 -6.30
C ILE A 176 -18.95 10.74 -7.80
N PHE A 177 -18.34 9.63 -8.23
CA PHE A 177 -18.48 9.13 -9.58
C PHE A 177 -19.60 8.07 -9.62
N ASP A 178 -20.80 8.49 -10.04
CA ASP A 178 -21.82 7.57 -10.53
C ASP A 178 -21.24 6.81 -11.73
N PHE A 179 -20.73 5.61 -11.47
CA PHE A 179 -20.38 4.64 -12.50
C PHE A 179 -21.64 3.87 -12.90
N ASP A 180 -22.65 4.59 -13.39
CA ASP A 180 -23.76 3.98 -14.11
C ASP A 180 -23.26 3.51 -15.47
N LEU A 181 -23.08 2.20 -15.60
CA LEU A 181 -23.13 1.43 -16.85
C LEU A 181 -23.52 -0.02 -16.57
#